data_AF-A0A3E4N3S2-F1
#
_entry.id   AF-A0A3E4N3S2-F1
#
_cell.length_a   1.000
_cell.length_b   1.000
_cell.length_c   1.000
_cell.angle_alpha   90.00
_cell.angle_beta   90.00
_cell.angle_gamma   90.00
#
_symmetry.space_group_name_H-M   'P 1'
#
loop_
_entity.id
_entity.type
_entity.pdbx_description
1 polymer ?
#
loop_
_entity_poly.entity_id
_entity_poly.type
_entity_poly.pdbx_seq_one_letter_code
_entity_poly.pdbx_strand_id
1 'polypeptide(L)'
;MPAITIGGFLCYVTSRSFMYFVTDDMKLGYWYLFVLAFFYLLLTPFRLKLKCDKLVIKVLIDAGLALGVWIVLFLLSRYVLSKNITNILSLNSCYNLWPFFILGYLFRKWDLTKEIMRRNWIFSVSLLSYVSIKLSLDNGLKMHFIPLIMSFCAIMSLFCLFGWRENKHTVLDRQLGLIGRNTLDIYIYHYFLLQMISLPLLGKWISSTGNYFIEGVLLILLSLSIAYASIVIGKTIKKSHWLDKVVYGRFF
;
A
#
# COMPACT_ATOMS: atom_id res chain seq x y z
N MET A 1 -8.62 -0.60 -16.63
CA MET A 1 -7.61 -0.77 -15.56
C MET A 1 -6.86 0.55 -15.39
N PRO A 2 -7.11 1.29 -14.28
CA PRO A 2 -6.49 2.60 -14.03
C PRO A 2 -4.96 2.61 -14.21
N ALA A 3 -4.28 1.52 -13.80
CA ALA A 3 -2.83 1.37 -13.97
C ALA A 3 -2.36 1.45 -15.43
N ILE A 4 -3.07 0.81 -16.37
CA ILE A 4 -2.66 0.74 -17.78
C ILE A 4 -2.97 2.06 -18.48
N THR A 5 -4.13 2.66 -18.20
CA THR A 5 -4.55 3.92 -18.84
C THR A 5 -3.66 5.08 -18.39
N ILE A 6 -3.44 5.21 -17.08
CA ILE A 6 -2.60 6.28 -16.52
C ILE A 6 -1.12 6.01 -16.79
N GLY A 7 -0.67 4.76 -16.63
CA GLY A 7 0.71 4.37 -16.94
C GLY A 7 1.08 4.59 -18.40
N GLY A 8 0.17 4.26 -19.32
CA GLY A 8 0.33 4.54 -20.75
C GLY A 8 0.39 6.04 -21.06
N PHE A 9 -0.46 6.84 -20.43
CA PHE A 9 -0.39 8.31 -20.55
C PHE A 9 0.92 8.88 -20.00
N LEU A 10 1.42 8.36 -18.87
CA LEU A 10 2.71 8.76 -18.34
C LEU A 10 3.86 8.44 -19.30
N CYS A 11 3.86 7.24 -19.89
CA CYS A 11 4.84 6.87 -20.92
C CYS A 11 4.85 7.86 -22.08
N TYR A 12 3.67 8.29 -22.54
CA TYR A 12 3.54 9.30 -23.58
C TYR A 12 4.15 10.65 -23.17
N VAL A 13 3.82 11.15 -21.97
CA VAL A 13 4.34 12.44 -21.47
C VAL A 13 5.85 12.42 -21.20
N THR A 14 6.39 11.27 -20.79
CA THR A 14 7.81 11.12 -20.43
C THR A 14 8.67 10.58 -21.58
N SER A 15 8.10 10.44 -22.78
CA SER A 15 8.76 9.87 -23.97
C SER A 15 9.39 8.49 -23.71
N ARG A 16 8.76 7.68 -22.85
CA ARG A 16 9.19 6.30 -22.54
C ARG A 16 8.35 5.29 -23.33
N SER A 17 8.95 4.17 -23.69
CA SER A 17 8.21 3.11 -24.39
C SER A 17 7.19 2.45 -23.46
N PHE A 18 6.04 2.06 -24.00
CA PHE A 18 5.05 1.29 -23.25
C PHE A 18 5.61 -0.06 -22.77
N MET A 19 6.47 -0.68 -23.58
CA MET A 19 7.18 -1.91 -23.20
C MET A 19 8.02 -1.72 -21.94
N TYR A 20 8.66 -0.55 -21.75
CA TYR A 20 9.40 -0.24 -20.54
C TYR A 20 8.49 -0.21 -19.30
N PHE A 21 7.28 0.35 -19.41
CA PHE A 21 6.30 0.32 -18.32
C PHE A 21 5.87 -1.10 -17.96
N VAL A 22 5.67 -1.97 -18.97
CA VAL A 22 5.22 -3.35 -18.75
C VAL A 22 6.33 -4.23 -18.18
N THR A 23 7.59 -4.03 -18.58
CA THR A 23 8.72 -4.86 -18.12
C THR A 23 9.37 -4.37 -16.82
N ASP A 24 9.08 -3.13 -16.41
CA ASP A 24 9.47 -2.60 -15.11
C ASP A 24 8.66 -3.27 -13.99
N ASP A 25 9.32 -3.78 -12.94
CA ASP A 25 8.64 -4.45 -11.81
C ASP A 25 7.72 -3.47 -11.07
N MET A 26 8.14 -2.20 -11.00
CA MET A 26 7.45 -1.12 -10.30
C MET A 26 6.43 -0.39 -11.16
N LYS A 27 6.29 -0.74 -12.44
CA LYS A 27 5.35 -0.12 -13.40
C LYS A 27 5.41 1.41 -13.35
N LEU A 28 6.61 2.00 -13.31
CA LEU A 28 6.81 3.45 -13.15
C LEU A 28 6.12 4.07 -11.91
N GLY A 29 6.00 3.29 -10.84
CA GLY A 29 5.31 3.68 -9.61
C GLY A 29 3.85 3.21 -9.54
N TYR A 30 3.26 2.70 -10.62
CA TYR A 30 1.84 2.27 -10.65
C TYR A 30 1.62 0.81 -10.25
N TRP A 31 2.65 0.09 -9.81
CA TRP A 31 2.59 -1.34 -9.47
C TRP A 31 1.49 -1.71 -8.47
N TYR A 32 1.16 -0.86 -7.49
CA TYR A 32 0.19 -1.23 -6.45
C TYR A 32 -1.22 -1.44 -7.01
N LEU A 33 -1.66 -0.66 -8.00
CA LEU A 33 -2.96 -0.88 -8.64
C LEU A 33 -3.02 -2.21 -9.38
N PHE A 34 -1.91 -2.61 -9.99
CA PHE A 34 -1.77 -3.88 -10.68
C PHE A 34 -1.77 -5.05 -9.69
N VAL A 35 -0.94 -4.97 -8.64
CA VAL A 35 -0.84 -5.97 -7.57
C VAL A 35 -2.17 -6.13 -6.84
N LEU A 36 -2.88 -5.03 -6.56
CA LEU A 36 -4.18 -5.07 -5.91
C LEU A 36 -5.22 -5.81 -6.76
N ALA A 37 -5.26 -5.56 -8.07
CA ALA A 37 -6.14 -6.30 -8.99
C ALA A 37 -5.81 -7.81 -8.96
N PHE A 38 -4.53 -8.17 -8.95
CA PHE A 38 -4.08 -9.56 -8.84
C PHE A 38 -4.49 -10.20 -7.50
N PHE A 39 -4.35 -9.49 -6.39
CA PHE A 39 -4.80 -9.96 -5.08
C PHE A 39 -6.30 -10.22 -5.00
N TYR A 40 -7.13 -9.38 -5.64
CA TYR A 40 -8.56 -9.63 -5.71
C TYR A 40 -8.91 -10.91 -6.49
N LEU A 41 -8.13 -11.28 -7.51
CA LEU A 41 -8.30 -12.57 -8.20
C LEU A 41 -7.94 -13.74 -7.27
N LEU A 42 -6.82 -13.63 -6.55
CA LEU A 42 -6.37 -14.63 -5.57
C LEU A 42 -7.31 -14.78 -4.36
N LEU A 43 -8.19 -13.81 -4.13
CA LEU A 43 -9.18 -13.85 -3.04
C LEU A 43 -10.34 -14.81 -3.32
N THR A 44 -10.55 -15.20 -4.58
CA THR A 44 -11.65 -16.08 -5.00
C THR A 44 -11.83 -17.34 -4.14
N PRO A 45 -10.78 -18.15 -3.85
CA PRO A 45 -10.91 -19.33 -2.98
C PRO A 45 -11.37 -18.99 -1.55
N PHE A 46 -10.98 -17.83 -1.00
CA PHE A 46 -11.32 -17.41 0.37
C PHE A 46 -12.77 -16.96 0.54
N ARG A 47 -13.51 -16.78 -0.56
CA ARG A 47 -14.94 -16.42 -0.59
C ARG A 47 -15.84 -17.65 -0.61
N LEU A 48 -15.29 -18.83 -0.90
CA LEU A 48 -16.07 -20.07 -0.93
C LEU A 48 -16.58 -20.40 0.49
N LYS A 49 -17.88 -20.68 0.60
CA LYS A 49 -18.49 -21.10 1.86
C LYS A 49 -18.17 -22.56 2.11
N LEU A 50 -17.26 -22.81 3.05
CA LEU A 50 -16.92 -24.16 3.50
C LEU A 50 -18.08 -24.76 4.33
N LYS A 51 -18.50 -25.97 3.97
CA LYS A 51 -19.47 -26.80 4.70
C LYS A 51 -18.82 -27.46 5.93
N CYS A 52 -18.24 -26.66 6.82
CA CYS A 52 -17.74 -27.13 8.11
C CYS A 52 -18.45 -26.38 9.23
N ASP A 53 -18.77 -27.06 10.33
CA ASP A 53 -19.48 -26.40 11.44
C ASP A 53 -18.52 -25.73 12.44
N LYS A 54 -17.30 -26.25 12.58
CA LYS A 54 -16.32 -25.74 13.54
C LYS A 54 -15.61 -24.48 13.03
N LEU A 55 -15.75 -23.38 13.76
CA LEU A 55 -15.10 -22.09 13.47
C LEU A 55 -13.57 -22.21 13.39
N VAL A 56 -12.96 -22.90 14.35
CA VAL A 56 -11.50 -23.09 14.43
C VAL A 56 -10.94 -23.75 13.16
N ILE A 57 -11.65 -24.75 12.62
CA ILE A 57 -11.24 -25.45 11.39
C ILE A 57 -11.29 -24.49 10.20
N LYS A 58 -12.31 -23.62 10.10
CA LYS A 58 -12.39 -22.62 9.02
C LYS A 58 -11.23 -21.63 9.08
N VAL A 59 -10.87 -21.16 10.27
CA VAL A 59 -9.75 -20.25 10.47
C VAL A 59 -8.43 -20.93 10.08
N LEU A 60 -8.22 -22.19 10.48
CA LEU A 60 -7.03 -22.96 10.11
C LEU A 60 -6.95 -23.21 8.60
N ILE A 61 -8.06 -23.52 7.94
CA ILE A 61 -8.09 -23.69 6.47
C ILE A 61 -7.74 -22.38 5.77
N ASP A 62 -8.37 -21.26 6.17
CA ASP A 62 -8.04 -19.95 5.61
C ASP A 62 -6.57 -19.58 5.84
N ALA A 63 -6.02 -19.84 7.03
CA ALA A 63 -4.61 -19.60 7.33
C ALA A 63 -3.68 -20.48 6.47
N GLY A 64 -4.02 -21.77 6.32
CA GLY A 64 -3.29 -22.71 5.45
C GLY A 64 -3.32 -22.29 3.98
N LEU A 65 -4.47 -21.85 3.48
CA LEU A 65 -4.61 -21.32 2.12
C LEU A 65 -3.79 -20.02 1.93
N ALA A 66 -3.82 -19.12 2.92
CA ALA A 66 -3.06 -17.88 2.87
C ALA A 66 -1.55 -18.13 2.79
N LEU A 67 -1.05 -19.07 3.60
CA LEU A 67 0.34 -19.52 3.57
C LEU A 67 0.67 -20.25 2.27
N GLY A 68 -0.22 -21.12 1.78
CA GLY A 68 -0.04 -21.83 0.51
C GLY A 68 0.12 -20.87 -0.67
N VAL A 69 -0.76 -19.88 -0.80
CA VAL A 69 -0.65 -18.83 -1.82
C VAL A 69 0.65 -18.06 -1.69
N TRP A 70 1.05 -17.70 -0.46
CA TRP A 70 2.32 -17.01 -0.22
C TRP A 70 3.53 -17.82 -0.68
N ILE A 71 3.59 -19.10 -0.32
CA ILE A 71 4.68 -20.01 -0.72
C ILE A 71 4.73 -20.16 -2.24
N VAL A 72 3.58 -20.34 -2.89
CA VAL A 72 3.51 -20.43 -4.36
C VAL A 72 4.03 -19.14 -5.01
N LEU A 73 3.59 -17.96 -4.54
CA LEU A 73 4.07 -16.69 -5.07
C LEU A 73 5.58 -16.51 -4.85
N PHE A 74 6.09 -16.90 -3.68
CA PHE A 74 7.52 -16.84 -3.36
C PHE A 74 8.33 -17.76 -4.28
N LEU A 75 7.93 -19.02 -4.43
CA LEU A 75 8.61 -20.00 -5.28
C LEU A 75 8.58 -19.59 -6.76
N LEU A 76 7.42 -19.15 -7.24
CA LEU A 76 7.26 -18.65 -8.60
C LEU A 76 8.17 -17.46 -8.86
N SER A 77 8.22 -16.50 -7.94
CA SER A 77 9.00 -15.28 -8.08
C SER A 77 10.50 -15.50 -7.99
N ARG A 78 10.97 -16.45 -7.16
CA ARG A 78 12.40 -16.63 -6.85
C ARG A 78 13.09 -17.73 -7.64
N TYR A 79 12.37 -18.80 -7.97
CA TYR A 79 13.00 -20.03 -8.47
C TYR A 79 12.41 -20.53 -9.80
N VAL A 80 11.12 -20.35 -10.06
CA VAL A 80 10.48 -20.95 -11.24
C VAL A 80 10.48 -20.03 -12.46
N LEU A 81 10.07 -18.77 -12.29
CA LEU A 81 9.88 -17.85 -13.42
C LEU A 81 11.13 -17.03 -13.72
N SER A 82 11.31 -16.72 -15.01
CA SER A 82 12.38 -15.83 -15.44
C SER A 82 12.14 -14.40 -14.93
N LYS A 83 13.22 -13.63 -14.74
CA LYS A 83 13.16 -12.25 -14.23
C LYS A 83 12.19 -11.36 -15.03
N ASN A 84 12.12 -11.54 -16.35
CA ASN A 84 11.22 -10.77 -17.20
C ASN A 84 9.75 -11.06 -16.88
N ILE A 85 9.38 -12.33 -16.73
CA ILE A 85 8.00 -12.72 -16.40
C ILE A 85 7.65 -12.27 -14.98
N THR A 86 8.58 -12.46 -14.04
CA THR A 86 8.45 -11.99 -12.65
C THR A 86 8.17 -10.50 -12.57
N ASN A 87 8.90 -9.68 -13.35
CA ASN A 87 8.70 -8.24 -13.39
C ASN A 87 7.37 -7.87 -14.07
N ILE A 88 7.01 -8.52 -15.18
CA ILE A 88 5.73 -8.25 -15.89
C ILE A 88 4.55 -8.43 -14.94
N LEU A 89 4.58 -9.50 -14.14
CA LEU A 89 3.55 -9.83 -13.17
C LEU A 89 3.74 -9.16 -11.79
N SER A 90 4.79 -8.35 -11.61
CA SER A 90 5.16 -7.70 -10.34
C SER A 90 5.19 -8.69 -9.15
N LEU A 91 5.64 -9.93 -9.39
CA LEU A 91 5.53 -11.01 -8.40
C LEU A 91 6.33 -10.71 -7.12
N ASN A 92 7.42 -9.94 -7.24
CA ASN A 92 8.21 -9.50 -6.09
C ASN A 92 7.35 -8.69 -5.12
N SER A 93 6.56 -7.76 -5.64
CA SER A 93 5.63 -6.98 -4.84
C SER A 93 4.48 -7.86 -4.32
N CYS A 94 3.99 -8.80 -5.13
CA CYS A 94 2.91 -9.71 -4.75
C CYS A 94 3.27 -10.57 -3.52
N TYR A 95 4.38 -11.32 -3.52
CA TYR A 95 4.68 -12.19 -2.38
C TYR A 95 5.07 -11.39 -1.12
N ASN A 96 5.68 -10.23 -1.26
CA ASN A 96 6.05 -9.39 -0.12
C ASN A 96 4.82 -8.76 0.56
N LEU A 97 3.80 -8.40 -0.22
CA LEU A 97 2.63 -7.68 0.30
C LEU A 97 1.42 -8.55 0.58
N TRP A 98 1.38 -9.75 0.01
CA TRP A 98 0.30 -10.70 0.20
C TRP A 98 -0.02 -10.97 1.68
N PRO A 99 0.96 -11.20 2.58
CA PRO A 99 0.67 -11.43 3.99
C PRO A 99 -0.13 -10.30 4.63
N PHE A 100 0.19 -9.04 4.31
CA PHE A 100 -0.52 -7.88 4.87
C PHE A 100 -1.93 -7.75 4.30
N PHE A 101 -2.09 -7.97 2.99
CA PHE A 101 -3.39 -7.91 2.33
C PHE A 101 -4.35 -8.98 2.87
N ILE A 102 -3.89 -10.25 2.92
CA ILE A 102 -4.74 -11.35 3.35
C ILE A 102 -5.08 -11.27 4.84
N LEU A 103 -4.14 -10.81 5.69
CA LEU A 103 -4.43 -10.57 7.11
C LEU A 103 -5.51 -9.52 7.29
N GLY A 104 -5.45 -8.40 6.55
CA GLY A 104 -6.50 -7.38 6.59
C GLY A 104 -7.87 -7.92 6.16
N TYR A 105 -7.91 -8.77 5.13
CA TYR A 105 -9.14 -9.45 4.73
C TYR A 105 -9.67 -10.40 5.82
N LEU A 106 -8.80 -11.23 6.40
CA LEU A 106 -9.19 -12.20 7.44
C LEU A 106 -9.64 -11.50 8.73
N PHE A 107 -9.00 -10.40 9.12
CA PHE A 107 -9.43 -9.60 10.27
C PHE A 107 -10.87 -9.11 10.13
N ARG A 108 -11.24 -8.69 8.91
CA ARG A 108 -12.61 -8.30 8.61
C ARG A 108 -13.56 -9.50 8.53
N LYS A 109 -13.14 -10.61 7.90
CA LYS A 109 -13.96 -11.83 7.75
C LYS A 109 -14.35 -12.42 9.10
N TRP A 110 -13.47 -12.32 10.10
CA TRP A 110 -13.65 -12.91 11.43
C TRP A 110 -13.97 -11.89 12.54
N ASP A 111 -14.30 -10.65 12.19
CA ASP A 111 -14.60 -9.52 13.12
C ASP A 111 -13.54 -9.31 14.22
N LEU A 112 -12.27 -9.63 13.92
CA LEU A 112 -11.15 -9.51 14.86
C LEU A 112 -10.77 -8.05 15.13
N THR A 113 -11.18 -7.14 14.25
CA THR A 113 -10.94 -5.69 14.39
C THR A 113 -11.38 -5.16 15.75
N LYS A 114 -12.60 -5.48 16.18
CA LYS A 114 -13.16 -5.01 17.45
C LYS A 114 -12.37 -5.55 18.64
N GLU A 115 -11.99 -6.83 18.55
CA GLU A 115 -11.24 -7.51 19.60
C GLU A 115 -9.85 -6.92 19.78
N ILE A 116 -9.18 -6.60 18.67
CA ILE A 116 -7.87 -5.95 18.68
C ILE A 116 -7.97 -4.54 19.27
N MET A 117 -8.95 -3.75 18.82
CA MET A 117 -9.14 -2.37 19.29
C MET A 117 -9.51 -2.28 20.78
N ARG A 118 -10.16 -3.32 21.33
CA ARG A 118 -10.49 -3.43 22.76
C ARG A 118 -9.26 -3.63 23.63
N ARG A 119 -8.22 -4.28 23.10
CA ARG A 119 -7.04 -4.71 23.87
C ARG A 119 -5.89 -3.71 23.70
N ASN A 120 -5.83 -2.71 24.57
CA ASN A 120 -4.78 -1.68 24.55
C ASN A 120 -3.35 -2.22 24.57
N TRP A 121 -3.11 -3.37 25.21
CA TRP A 121 -1.78 -3.98 25.26
C TRP A 121 -1.24 -4.34 23.86
N ILE A 122 -2.12 -4.62 22.89
CA ILE A 122 -1.71 -4.96 21.51
C ILE A 122 -0.98 -3.76 20.89
N PHE A 123 -1.51 -2.55 21.07
CA PHE A 123 -0.85 -1.32 20.61
C PHE A 123 0.50 -1.11 21.29
N SER A 124 0.56 -1.25 22.63
CA SER A 124 1.81 -1.06 23.36
C SER A 124 2.88 -2.08 22.94
N VAL A 125 2.51 -3.36 22.83
CA VAL A 125 3.42 -4.41 22.38
C VAL A 125 3.85 -4.18 20.93
N SER A 126 2.95 -3.81 20.03
CA SER A 126 3.31 -3.56 18.63
C SER A 126 4.24 -2.36 18.48
N LEU A 127 4.00 -1.27 19.22
CA LEU A 127 4.83 -0.07 19.17
C LEU A 127 6.22 -0.32 19.77
N LEU A 128 6.29 -0.94 20.95
CA LEU A 128 7.56 -1.27 21.61
C LEU A 128 8.37 -2.27 20.79
N SER A 129 7.71 -3.25 20.16
CA SER A 129 8.36 -4.22 19.26
C SER A 129 8.93 -3.51 18.02
N TYR A 130 8.17 -2.59 17.42
CA TYR A 130 8.65 -1.81 16.27
C TYR A 130 9.92 -1.01 16.63
N VAL A 131 9.90 -0.28 17.74
CA VAL A 131 11.05 0.53 18.19
C VAL A 131 12.26 -0.37 18.50
N SER A 132 12.04 -1.45 19.26
CA SER A 132 13.12 -2.39 19.64
C SER A 132 13.77 -3.06 18.44
N ILE A 133 12.96 -3.50 17.47
CA ILE A 133 13.44 -4.10 16.23
C ILE A 133 14.24 -3.09 15.41
N LYS A 134 13.75 -1.84 15.30
CA LYS A 134 14.42 -0.78 14.56
C LYS A 134 15.79 -0.44 15.15
N LEU A 135 15.89 -0.30 16.47
CA LEU A 135 17.16 -0.09 17.17
C LEU A 135 18.12 -1.27 16.96
N SER A 136 17.61 -2.50 16.99
CA SER A 136 18.44 -3.70 16.77
C SER A 136 18.97 -3.80 15.34
N LEU A 137 18.17 -3.41 14.34
CA LEU A 137 18.58 -3.30 12.94
C LEU A 137 19.72 -2.29 12.75
N ASP A 138 19.59 -1.12 13.38
CA ASP A 138 20.60 -0.06 13.30
C ASP A 138 21.92 -0.50 13.99
N ASN A 139 21.83 -1.38 14.99
CA ASN A 139 22.98 -2.04 15.65
C ASN A 139 23.54 -3.25 14.88
N GLY A 140 23.08 -3.51 13.65
CA GLY A 140 23.68 -4.50 12.75
C GLY A 140 22.98 -5.86 12.68
N LEU A 141 21.80 -6.03 13.28
CA LEU A 141 21.05 -7.28 13.21
C LEU A 141 20.45 -7.47 11.81
N LYS A 142 20.98 -8.42 11.03
CA LYS A 142 20.55 -8.72 9.66
C LYS A 142 19.90 -10.11 9.58
N MET A 143 18.58 -10.18 9.70
CA MET A 143 17.82 -11.38 9.35
C MET A 143 16.75 -11.05 8.30
N HIS A 144 16.55 -11.98 7.36
CA HIS A 144 15.68 -11.81 6.19
C HIS A 144 14.20 -11.50 6.55
N PHE A 145 13.70 -12.02 7.67
CA PHE A 145 12.30 -11.86 8.08
C PHE A 145 12.01 -10.63 8.95
N ILE A 146 13.04 -9.95 9.45
CA ILE A 146 12.87 -8.80 10.34
C ILE A 146 12.07 -7.67 9.69
N PRO A 147 12.32 -7.28 8.42
CA PRO A 147 11.54 -6.21 7.78
C PRO A 147 10.04 -6.53 7.72
N LEU A 148 9.68 -7.81 7.55
CA LEU A 148 8.28 -8.24 7.53
C LEU A 148 7.64 -8.07 8.91
N ILE A 149 8.31 -8.53 9.97
CA ILE A 149 7.84 -8.42 11.36
C ILE A 149 7.73 -6.95 11.76
N MET A 150 8.75 -6.15 11.44
CA MET A 150 8.77 -4.70 11.69
C MET A 150 7.58 -4.02 11.00
N SER A 151 7.30 -4.36 9.75
CA SER A 151 6.16 -3.83 8.99
C SER A 151 4.83 -4.22 9.64
N PHE A 152 4.70 -5.46 10.11
CA PHE A 152 3.50 -5.91 10.83
C PHE A 152 3.29 -5.13 12.13
N CYS A 153 4.35 -4.94 12.93
CA CYS A 153 4.31 -4.13 14.14
C CYS A 153 3.91 -2.67 13.87
N ALA A 154 4.45 -2.08 12.79
CA ALA A 154 4.09 -0.72 12.37
C ALA A 154 2.62 -0.61 11.96
N ILE A 155 2.15 -1.53 11.09
CA ILE A 155 0.77 -1.58 10.63
C ILE A 155 -0.19 -1.75 11.82
N MET A 156 0.11 -2.65 12.75
CA MET A 156 -0.74 -2.87 13.92
C MET A 156 -0.82 -1.65 14.83
N SER A 157 0.30 -0.96 15.05
CA SER A 157 0.34 0.26 15.85
C SER A 157 -0.51 1.36 15.23
N LEU A 158 -0.35 1.57 13.91
CA LEU A 158 -1.15 2.54 13.16
C LEU A 158 -2.63 2.17 13.12
N PHE A 159 -2.95 0.89 12.95
CA PHE A 159 -4.32 0.39 12.94
C PHE A 159 -5.05 0.70 14.25
N CYS A 160 -4.43 0.40 15.39
CA CYS A 160 -5.00 0.74 16.70
C CYS A 160 -5.13 2.26 16.88
N LEU A 161 -4.10 3.03 16.50
CA LEU A 161 -4.11 4.49 16.60
C LEU A 161 -5.27 5.12 15.81
N PHE A 162 -5.43 4.72 14.54
CA PHE A 162 -6.50 5.23 13.69
C PHE A 162 -7.87 4.72 14.12
N GLY A 163 -7.97 3.47 14.58
CA GLY A 163 -9.21 2.91 15.12
C GLY A 163 -9.74 3.69 16.32
N TRP A 164 -8.88 4.07 17.27
CA TRP A 164 -9.29 4.88 18.42
C TRP A 164 -9.75 6.30 18.07
N ARG A 165 -9.42 6.78 16.87
CA ARG A 165 -9.80 8.11 16.38
C ARG A 165 -10.99 8.10 15.43
N GLU A 166 -11.47 6.93 15.01
CA GLU A 166 -12.53 6.79 13.99
C GLU A 166 -13.80 7.57 14.34
N ASN A 167 -14.18 7.61 15.62
CA ASN A 167 -15.40 8.30 16.10
C ASN A 167 -15.14 9.72 16.62
N LYS A 168 -13.95 10.27 16.43
CA LYS A 168 -13.64 11.65 16.82
C LYS A 168 -13.91 12.59 15.63
N HIS A 169 -14.49 13.75 15.92
CA HIS A 169 -14.87 14.72 14.88
C HIS A 169 -14.01 15.98 14.87
N THR A 170 -12.76 15.88 15.33
CA THR A 170 -11.84 17.03 15.34
C THR A 170 -11.48 17.46 13.91
N VAL A 171 -10.95 18.68 13.76
CA VAL A 171 -10.47 19.18 12.46
C VAL A 171 -9.45 18.21 11.85
N LEU A 172 -8.54 17.68 12.67
CA LEU A 172 -7.55 16.68 12.24
C LEU A 172 -8.22 15.41 11.72
N ASP A 173 -9.23 14.87 12.40
CA ASP A 173 -9.93 13.66 11.96
C ASP A 173 -10.67 13.88 10.63
N ARG A 174 -11.25 15.08 10.45
CA ARG A 174 -11.89 15.46 9.18
C ARG A 174 -10.89 15.50 8.03
N GLN A 175 -9.70 16.08 8.26
CA GLN A 175 -8.64 16.16 7.24
C GLN A 175 -8.04 14.79 6.93
N LEU A 176 -7.73 14.00 7.95
CA LEU A 176 -7.26 12.61 7.79
C LEU A 176 -8.31 11.76 7.05
N GLY A 177 -9.59 11.91 7.38
CA GLY A 177 -10.68 11.26 6.67
C GLY A 177 -10.83 11.72 5.22
N LEU A 178 -10.58 13.00 4.92
CA LEU A 178 -10.56 13.52 3.55
C LEU A 178 -9.43 12.85 2.73
N ILE A 179 -8.22 12.84 3.27
CA ILE A 179 -7.06 12.19 2.63
C ILE A 179 -7.35 10.70 2.43
N GLY A 180 -7.84 10.02 3.48
CA GLY A 180 -8.19 8.59 3.45
C GLY A 180 -9.19 8.22 2.35
N ARG A 181 -10.28 8.98 2.21
CA ARG A 181 -11.32 8.76 1.19
C ARG A 181 -10.83 9.02 -0.24
N ASN A 182 -9.77 9.79 -0.41
CA ASN A 182 -9.20 10.14 -1.70
C ASN A 182 -7.81 9.50 -1.94
N THR A 183 -7.45 8.45 -1.18
CA THR A 183 -6.18 7.72 -1.33
C THR A 183 -5.92 7.21 -2.74
N LEU A 184 -6.96 6.76 -3.45
CA LEU A 184 -6.83 6.36 -4.86
C LEU A 184 -6.41 7.53 -5.76
N ASP A 185 -7.00 8.71 -5.56
CA ASP A 185 -6.67 9.91 -6.33
C ASP A 185 -5.24 10.35 -6.03
N ILE A 186 -4.86 10.36 -4.74
CA ILE A 186 -3.49 10.64 -4.32
C ILE A 186 -2.53 9.67 -4.99
N TYR A 187 -2.78 8.37 -4.89
CA TYR A 187 -1.94 7.34 -5.48
C TYR A 187 -1.73 7.54 -6.99
N ILE A 188 -2.79 7.88 -7.72
CA ILE A 188 -2.72 8.08 -9.17
C ILE A 188 -1.89 9.32 -9.52
N TYR A 189 -2.14 10.47 -8.90
CA TYR A 189 -1.58 11.74 -9.38
C TYR A 189 -0.27 12.14 -8.70
N HIS A 190 0.04 11.65 -7.49
CA HIS A 190 1.27 12.04 -6.81
C HIS A 190 2.53 11.64 -7.59
N TYR A 191 2.56 10.46 -8.22
CA TYR A 191 3.69 10.05 -9.07
C TYR A 191 3.88 10.97 -10.28
N PHE A 192 2.78 11.42 -10.87
CA PHE A 192 2.82 12.39 -11.97
C PHE A 192 3.38 13.73 -11.49
N LEU A 193 2.88 14.26 -10.37
CA LEU A 193 3.37 15.52 -9.79
C LEU A 193 4.83 15.45 -9.37
N LEU A 194 5.26 14.34 -8.76
CA LEU A 194 6.65 14.14 -8.33
C LEU A 194 7.63 14.12 -9.50
N GLN A 195 7.21 13.66 -10.69
CA GLN A 195 8.07 13.67 -11.88
C GLN A 195 8.16 15.07 -12.52
N MET A 196 7.16 15.93 -12.32
CA MET A 196 7.19 17.32 -12.78
C MET A 196 8.01 18.23 -11.88
N ILE A 197 8.14 17.87 -10.60
CA ILE A 197 8.90 18.62 -9.60
C ILE A 197 10.35 18.15 -9.60
N SER A 198 11.31 19.09 -9.60
CA SER A 198 12.73 18.76 -9.44
C SER A 198 13.07 18.44 -7.97
N LEU A 199 12.74 17.21 -7.54
CA LEU A 199 13.04 16.72 -6.19
C LEU A 199 14.52 16.78 -5.82
N PRO A 200 15.49 16.48 -6.72
CA PRO A 200 16.91 16.57 -6.35
C PRO A 200 17.33 18.01 -6.02
N LEU A 201 16.80 19.00 -6.73
CA LEU A 201 17.11 20.40 -6.48
C LEU A 201 16.48 20.86 -5.15
N LEU A 202 15.20 20.55 -4.94
CA LEU A 202 14.49 20.86 -3.70
C LEU A 202 15.11 20.16 -2.50
N GLY A 203 15.48 18.88 -2.63
CA GLY A 203 16.12 18.11 -1.57
C GLY A 203 17.47 18.70 -1.16
N LYS A 204 18.30 19.10 -2.13
CA LYS A 204 19.57 19.80 -1.84
C LYS A 204 19.33 21.14 -1.14
N TRP A 205 18.32 21.90 -1.56
CA TRP A 205 17.96 23.17 -0.94
C TRP A 205 17.46 22.99 0.49
N ILE A 206 16.56 22.03 0.74
CA ILE A 206 16.06 21.72 2.08
C ILE A 206 17.21 21.24 2.98
N SER A 207 18.04 20.32 2.50
CA SER A 207 19.18 19.79 3.26
C SER A 207 20.24 20.86 3.56
N SER A 208 20.37 21.88 2.71
CA SER A 208 21.30 23.00 2.94
C SER A 208 20.99 23.82 4.19
N THR A 209 19.77 23.70 4.74
CA THR A 209 19.41 24.36 6.01
C THR A 209 20.13 23.76 7.22
N GLY A 210 20.64 22.52 7.13
CA GLY A 210 21.33 21.82 8.21
C GLY A 210 20.47 21.53 9.46
N ASN A 211 19.18 21.84 9.42
CA ASN A 211 18.28 21.73 10.55
C ASN A 211 17.19 20.69 10.28
N TYR A 212 17.32 19.52 10.91
CA TYR A 212 16.40 18.39 10.76
C TYR A 212 14.95 18.73 11.11
N PHE A 213 14.70 19.67 12.02
CA PHE A 213 13.34 20.09 12.35
C PHE A 213 12.71 20.89 11.22
N ILE A 214 13.45 21.86 10.68
CA ILE A 214 13.00 22.67 9.53
C ILE A 214 12.81 21.79 8.30
N GLU A 215 13.75 20.89 8.04
CA GLU A 215 13.64 19.89 6.99
C GLU A 215 12.36 19.05 7.15
N GLY A 216 12.10 18.53 8.36
CA GLY A 216 10.88 17.77 8.64
C GLY A 216 9.60 18.57 8.38
N VAL A 217 9.54 19.82 8.83
CA VAL A 217 8.39 20.70 8.58
C VAL A 217 8.19 20.95 7.08
N LEU A 218 9.25 21.27 6.35
CA LEU A 218 9.19 21.52 4.90
C LEU A 218 8.75 20.27 4.13
N LEU A 219 9.22 19.09 4.51
CA LEU A 219 8.81 17.81 3.91
C LEU A 219 7.33 17.50 4.18
N ILE A 220 6.84 17.77 5.39
CA ILE A 220 5.41 17.63 5.72
C ILE A 220 4.57 18.57 4.85
N LEU A 221 4.96 19.84 4.73
CA LEU A 221 4.25 20.81 3.90
C LEU A 221 4.24 20.42 2.42
N LEU A 222 5.37 19.95 1.90
CA LEU A 222 5.46 19.46 0.51
C LEU A 222 4.55 18.25 0.29
N SER A 223 4.59 17.27 1.21
CA SER A 223 3.76 16.06 1.13
C SER A 223 2.27 16.39 1.16
N LEU A 224 1.85 17.28 2.08
CA LEU A 224 0.46 17.75 2.14
C LEU A 224 0.05 18.48 0.85
N SER A 225 0.92 19.35 0.31
CA SER A 225 0.65 20.08 -0.92
C SER A 225 0.41 19.13 -2.11
N ILE A 226 1.26 18.11 -2.26
CA ILE A 226 1.11 17.09 -3.30
C ILE A 226 -0.17 16.27 -3.10
N ALA A 227 -0.49 15.90 -1.85
CA ALA A 227 -1.70 15.16 -1.53
C ALA A 227 -2.95 15.97 -1.89
N TYR A 228 -3.06 17.23 -1.46
CA TYR A 228 -4.21 18.08 -1.77
C TYR A 228 -4.32 18.39 -3.26
N ALA A 229 -3.21 18.67 -3.94
CA ALA A 229 -3.20 18.86 -5.39
C ALA A 229 -3.75 17.62 -6.12
N SER A 230 -3.31 16.42 -5.70
CA SER A 230 -3.81 15.16 -6.25
C SER A 230 -5.32 14.97 -6.04
N ILE A 231 -5.83 15.33 -4.85
CA ILE A 231 -7.27 15.28 -4.55
C ILE A 231 -8.05 16.24 -5.46
N VAL A 232 -7.55 17.47 -5.65
CA VAL A 232 -8.20 18.48 -6.51
C VAL A 232 -8.23 18.02 -7.96
N ILE A 233 -7.12 17.49 -8.47
CA ILE A 233 -7.04 16.93 -9.83
C ILE A 233 -8.04 15.79 -10.00
N GLY A 234 -8.04 14.82 -9.07
CA GLY A 234 -8.97 13.68 -9.12
C GLY A 234 -10.43 14.08 -9.07
N LYS A 235 -10.81 15.01 -8.19
CA LYS A 235 -12.19 15.55 -8.14
C LYS A 235 -12.58 16.29 -9.41
N THR A 236 -11.63 16.98 -10.05
CA THR A 236 -11.87 17.71 -11.30
C THR A 236 -12.08 16.74 -12.46
N ILE A 237 -11.23 15.72 -12.58
CA ILE A 237 -11.33 14.69 -13.62
C ILE A 237 -12.66 13.94 -13.53
N LYS A 238 -13.11 13.60 -12.31
CA LYS A 238 -14.41 12.94 -12.07
C LYS A 238 -15.63 13.75 -12.50
N LYS A 239 -15.52 15.06 -12.74
CA LYS A 239 -16.63 15.85 -13.30
C LYS A 239 -16.92 15.50 -14.76
N SER A 240 -15.93 15.00 -15.49
CA SER A 240 -16.12 14.52 -16.86
C SER A 240 -16.50 13.04 -16.85
N HIS A 241 -17.71 12.74 -17.33
CA HIS A 241 -18.22 11.36 -17.41
C HIS A 241 -17.32 10.45 -18.26
N TRP A 242 -16.68 10.97 -19.31
CA TRP A 242 -15.77 10.18 -20.14
C TRP A 242 -14.45 9.87 -19.40
N LEU A 243 -13.84 10.89 -18.77
CA LEU A 243 -12.59 10.69 -18.06
C LEU A 243 -12.78 9.85 -16.80
N ASP A 244 -13.91 9.97 -16.09
CA ASP A 244 -14.23 9.12 -14.94
C ASP A 244 -14.26 7.63 -15.35
N LYS A 245 -14.89 7.32 -16.49
CA LYS A 245 -14.92 5.96 -17.05
C LYS A 245 -13.54 5.43 -17.40
N VAL A 246 -12.75 6.20 -18.15
CA VAL A 246 -11.45 5.76 -18.67
C VAL A 246 -10.40 5.63 -17.55
N VAL A 247 -10.36 6.61 -16.65
CA VAL A 247 -9.34 6.67 -15.59
C VAL A 247 -9.67 5.72 -14.44
N TYR A 248 -10.92 5.72 -13.97
CA TYR A 248 -11.32 4.94 -12.79
C TYR A 248 -11.98 3.60 -13.13
N GLY A 249 -12.28 3.33 -14.41
CA GLY A 249 -12.86 2.06 -14.84
C GLY A 249 -14.33 1.86 -14.42
N ARG A 250 -15.07 2.95 -14.17
CA ARG A 250 -16.49 2.91 -13.79
C ARG A 250 -17.38 2.69 -15.02
N PHE A 251 -17.33 1.48 -15.59
CA PHE A 251 -18.13 1.14 -16.77
C PHE A 251 -19.61 0.83 -16.47
N PHE A 252 -20.00 0.87 -15.18
CA PHE A 252 -21.36 0.65 -14.70
C PHE A 252 -21.68 1.63 -13.58
#